data_AF-A0ABD0RQ94-F1
#
_entry.id   AF-A0ABD0RQ94-F1
#
_cell.length_a   1.000
_cell.length_b   1.000
_cell.length_c   1.000
_cell.angle_alpha   90.00
_cell.angle_beta   90.00
_cell.angle_gamma   90.00
#
_symmetry.space_group_name_H-M   'P 1'
#
loop_
_entity.id
_entity.type
_entity.pdbx_description
1 polymer ?
#
loop_
_entity_poly.entity_id
_entity_poly.type
_entity_poly.pdbx_seq_one_letter_code
_entity_poly.pdbx_strand_id
1 'polypeptide(L)'
;MAKTKELSKDVRDKIVDQHKAGMGYKTIAKQLGENVTTVGANIRKWKKHKITVNLPRSEASCKVSPCVVSMIMRTVRNQPRTTREDLVSDLKAAGTIVTKKTIGNTLRQEGLKSCSTHKVPPLKKSHVRARLKFASEHLNDSEENSVKVLWSDETKIKLF
;
A
#
# COMPACT_ATOMS: atom_id res chain seq x y z
N MET A 1 -0.22 -26.98 -25.57
CA MET A 1 0.98 -26.87 -24.72
C MET A 1 1.08 -25.43 -24.22
N ALA A 2 0.92 -25.20 -22.91
CA ALA A 2 1.20 -23.89 -22.33
C ALA A 2 2.73 -23.66 -22.35
N LYS A 3 3.17 -22.46 -22.77
CA LYS A 3 4.60 -22.12 -22.72
C LYS A 3 5.04 -22.02 -21.27
N THR A 4 6.04 -22.80 -20.88
CA THR A 4 6.55 -22.87 -19.50
C THR A 4 7.66 -21.87 -19.20
N LYS A 5 8.34 -21.32 -20.22
CA LYS A 5 9.43 -20.35 -20.03
C LYS A 5 9.24 -19.12 -20.91
N GLU A 6 9.31 -17.95 -20.28
CA GLU A 6 9.31 -16.67 -20.97
C GLU A 6 10.72 -16.28 -21.42
N LEU A 7 10.82 -15.58 -22.56
CA LEU A 7 12.08 -14.98 -23.00
C LEU A 7 12.51 -13.83 -22.09
N SER A 8 13.82 -13.63 -21.90
CA SER A 8 14.31 -12.45 -21.19
C SER A 8 13.98 -11.17 -21.96
N LYS A 9 13.94 -10.03 -21.26
CA LYS A 9 13.66 -8.73 -21.85
C LYS A 9 14.69 -8.39 -22.94
N ASP A 10 15.97 -8.64 -22.68
CA ASP A 10 17.07 -8.32 -23.59
C ASP A 10 16.98 -9.07 -24.93
N VAL A 11 16.56 -10.33 -24.90
CA VAL A 11 16.36 -11.12 -26.13
C VAL A 11 15.21 -10.55 -26.95
N ARG A 12 14.13 -10.08 -26.30
CA ARG A 12 12.99 -9.46 -26.98
C ARG A 12 13.35 -8.09 -27.58
N ASP A 13 14.15 -7.29 -26.89
CA ASP A 13 14.62 -5.99 -27.39
C ASP A 13 15.52 -6.19 -28.62
N LYS A 14 16.45 -7.16 -28.57
CA LYS A 14 17.26 -7.55 -29.74
C LYS A 14 16.41 -7.98 -30.94
N ILE A 15 15.33 -8.75 -30.74
CA ILE A 15 14.40 -9.12 -31.83
C ILE A 15 13.80 -7.88 -32.49
N VAL A 16 13.39 -6.89 -31.69
CA VAL A 16 12.76 -5.66 -32.18
C VAL A 16 13.77 -4.82 -32.98
N ASP A 17 15.00 -4.67 -32.48
CA ASP A 17 16.03 -3.88 -33.15
C ASP A 17 16.50 -4.51 -34.46
N GLN A 18 16.66 -5.83 -34.48
CA GLN A 18 16.96 -6.59 -35.69
C GLN A 18 15.84 -6.49 -36.75
N HIS A 19 14.59 -6.46 -36.32
CA HIS A 19 13.46 -6.22 -37.22
C HIS A 19 13.43 -4.78 -37.73
N LYS A 20 13.78 -3.77 -36.91
CA LYS A 20 13.92 -2.37 -37.38
C LYS A 20 15.04 -2.23 -38.42
N ALA A 21 16.10 -3.01 -38.30
CA ALA A 21 17.18 -3.11 -39.30
C ALA A 21 16.78 -3.84 -40.59
N GLY A 22 15.50 -4.26 -40.72
CA GLY A 22 14.98 -4.89 -41.94
C GLY A 22 15.24 -6.39 -42.07
N MET A 23 15.73 -7.06 -41.03
CA MET A 23 15.98 -8.50 -41.09
C MET A 23 14.69 -9.33 -41.09
N GLY A 24 14.67 -10.40 -41.89
CA GLY A 24 13.54 -11.32 -41.99
C GLY A 24 13.36 -12.22 -40.76
N TYR A 25 12.12 -12.66 -40.50
CA TYR A 25 11.79 -13.43 -39.29
C TYR A 25 12.58 -14.73 -39.12
N LYS A 26 12.88 -15.46 -40.22
CA LYS A 26 13.66 -16.71 -40.18
C LYS A 26 15.13 -16.45 -39.81
N THR A 27 15.69 -15.34 -40.28
CA THR A 27 17.08 -14.93 -40.02
C THR A 27 17.26 -14.57 -38.55
N ILE A 28 16.34 -13.77 -38.01
CA ILE A 28 16.31 -13.38 -36.59
C ILE A 28 16.18 -14.61 -35.68
N ALA A 29 15.25 -15.51 -36.02
CA ALA A 29 15.04 -16.76 -35.30
C ALA A 29 16.31 -17.63 -35.25
N LYS A 30 16.99 -17.81 -36.39
CA LYS A 30 18.24 -18.59 -36.46
C LYS A 30 19.38 -17.95 -35.68
N GLN A 31 19.53 -16.63 -35.76
CA GLN A 31 20.60 -15.90 -35.09
C GLN A 31 20.47 -15.91 -33.56
N LEU A 32 19.23 -15.85 -33.06
CA LEU A 32 18.94 -15.83 -31.62
C LEU A 32 18.66 -17.21 -31.04
N GLY A 33 18.62 -18.26 -31.86
CA GLY A 33 18.28 -19.62 -31.42
C GLY A 33 16.81 -19.78 -30.99
N GLU A 34 15.93 -18.89 -31.48
CA GLU A 34 14.53 -18.82 -31.07
C GLU A 34 13.58 -19.36 -32.14
N ASN A 35 12.41 -19.80 -31.72
CA ASN A 35 11.38 -20.24 -32.66
C ASN A 35 10.81 -19.06 -33.47
N VAL A 36 10.64 -19.25 -34.79
CA VAL A 36 10.07 -18.24 -35.71
C VAL A 36 8.70 -17.72 -35.25
N THR A 37 7.87 -18.60 -34.67
CA THR A 37 6.55 -18.24 -34.11
C THR A 37 6.67 -17.28 -32.93
N THR A 38 7.69 -17.42 -32.11
CA THR A 38 7.97 -16.54 -30.96
C THR A 38 8.49 -15.18 -31.43
N VAL A 39 9.40 -15.16 -32.40
CA VAL A 39 9.86 -13.91 -33.06
C VAL A 39 8.68 -13.16 -33.66
N GLY A 40 7.82 -13.85 -34.41
CA GLY A 40 6.61 -13.26 -35.00
C GLY A 40 5.62 -12.72 -33.96
N ALA A 41 5.41 -13.45 -32.86
CA ALA A 41 4.54 -13.00 -31.77
C ALA A 41 5.06 -11.72 -31.09
N ASN A 42 6.37 -11.65 -30.82
CA ASN A 42 7.00 -10.46 -30.24
C ASN A 42 6.87 -9.25 -31.17
N ILE A 43 7.11 -9.41 -32.47
CA ILE A 43 7.03 -8.31 -33.44
C ILE A 43 5.58 -7.85 -33.63
N ARG A 44 4.59 -8.76 -33.68
CA ARG A 44 3.16 -8.40 -33.71
C ARG A 44 2.75 -7.62 -32.46
N LYS A 45 3.21 -8.05 -31.28
CA LYS A 45 2.99 -7.34 -30.01
C LYS A 45 3.59 -5.94 -30.05
N TRP A 46 4.85 -5.81 -30.49
CA TRP A 46 5.51 -4.52 -30.63
C TRP A 46 4.82 -3.61 -31.65
N LYS A 47 4.37 -4.13 -32.80
CA LYS A 47 3.61 -3.34 -33.79
C LYS A 47 2.32 -2.78 -33.21
N LYS A 48 1.60 -3.57 -32.39
CA LYS A 48 0.31 -3.19 -31.78
C LYS A 48 0.46 -2.26 -30.58
N HIS A 49 1.35 -2.58 -29.64
CA HIS A 49 1.43 -1.92 -28.33
C HIS A 49 2.68 -1.06 -28.15
N LYS A 50 3.65 -1.10 -29.08
CA LYS A 50 4.96 -0.43 -29.00
C LYS A 50 5.78 -0.79 -27.75
N ILE A 51 5.44 -1.91 -27.11
CA ILE A 51 6.07 -2.38 -25.87
C ILE A 51 6.72 -3.75 -26.11
N THR A 52 7.94 -3.93 -25.61
CA THR A 52 8.67 -5.19 -25.71
C THR A 52 8.49 -6.10 -24.48
N VAL A 53 8.21 -5.52 -23.31
CA VAL A 53 7.88 -6.28 -22.09
C VAL A 53 6.53 -7.00 -22.23
N ASN A 54 6.33 -8.07 -21.47
CA ASN A 54 5.03 -8.72 -21.43
C ASN A 54 4.10 -7.86 -20.59
N LEU A 55 2.86 -7.71 -21.05
CA LEU A 55 1.86 -7.08 -20.20
C LEU A 55 1.61 -7.99 -19.01
N PRO A 56 1.39 -7.41 -17.82
CA PRO A 56 0.89 -8.18 -16.71
C PRO A 56 -0.39 -8.89 -17.15
N ARG A 57 -0.59 -10.10 -16.64
CA ARG A 57 -1.85 -10.80 -16.86
C ARG A 57 -2.98 -9.92 -16.36
N SER A 58 -4.07 -9.84 -17.12
CA SER A 58 -5.29 -9.18 -16.63
C SER A 58 -5.67 -9.84 -15.31
N GLU A 59 -5.70 -9.05 -14.25
CA GLU A 59 -6.10 -9.54 -12.94
C GLU A 59 -7.61 -9.83 -12.93
N ALA A 60 -8.01 -10.70 -12.03
CA ALA A 60 -9.42 -10.93 -11.77
C ALA A 60 -10.06 -9.65 -11.24
N SER A 61 -11.32 -9.40 -11.60
CA SER A 61 -12.05 -8.26 -11.06
C SER A 61 -12.10 -8.35 -9.54
N CYS A 62 -11.69 -7.27 -8.87
CA CYS A 62 -11.80 -7.16 -7.43
C CYS A 62 -13.28 -7.09 -7.04
N LYS A 63 -13.70 -7.89 -6.04
CA LYS A 63 -15.07 -7.84 -5.49
C LYS A 63 -15.40 -6.51 -4.82
N VAL A 64 -14.38 -5.75 -4.42
CA VAL A 64 -14.50 -4.45 -3.78
C VAL A 64 -14.15 -3.40 -4.82
N SER A 65 -15.11 -2.56 -5.17
CA SER A 65 -14.89 -1.45 -6.09
C SER A 65 -14.16 -0.29 -5.39
N PRO A 66 -13.49 0.61 -6.14
CA PRO A 66 -12.84 1.79 -5.56
C PRO A 66 -13.78 2.66 -4.71
N CYS A 67 -15.06 2.73 -5.07
CA CYS A 67 -16.08 3.44 -4.30
C CYS A 67 -16.31 2.79 -2.93
N VAL A 68 -16.41 1.46 -2.88
CA VAL A 68 -16.58 0.72 -1.63
C VAL A 68 -15.34 0.88 -0.74
N VAL A 69 -14.13 0.84 -1.31
CA VAL A 69 -12.90 1.12 -0.57
C VAL A 69 -12.95 2.53 0.05
N SER A 70 -13.36 3.53 -0.73
CA SER A 70 -13.46 4.92 -0.26
C SER A 70 -14.48 5.07 0.88
N MET A 71 -15.60 4.36 0.82
CA MET A 71 -16.58 4.30 1.90
C MET A 71 -16.00 3.69 3.18
N ILE A 72 -15.30 2.56 3.07
CA ILE A 72 -14.61 1.91 4.20
C ILE A 72 -13.57 2.86 4.81
N MET A 73 -12.76 3.53 4.00
CA MET A 73 -11.73 4.45 4.51
C MET A 73 -12.36 5.63 5.24
N ARG A 74 -13.51 6.13 4.75
CA ARG A 74 -14.25 7.22 5.39
C ARG A 74 -14.80 6.81 6.75
N THR A 75 -15.41 5.61 6.86
CA THR A 75 -15.94 5.13 8.15
C THR A 75 -14.83 4.89 9.16
N VAL A 76 -13.73 4.25 8.74
CA VAL A 76 -12.59 3.99 9.63
C VAL A 76 -11.89 5.27 10.07
N ARG A 77 -11.78 6.29 9.21
CA ARG A 77 -11.18 7.59 9.59
C ARG A 77 -12.04 8.33 10.61
N ASN A 78 -13.36 8.31 10.45
CA ASN A 78 -14.29 8.96 11.38
C ASN A 78 -14.38 8.21 12.71
N GLN A 79 -14.34 6.88 12.68
CA GLN A 79 -14.46 6.01 13.84
C GLN A 79 -13.40 4.91 13.79
N PRO A 80 -12.18 5.17 14.28
CA PRO A 80 -11.06 4.22 14.19
C PRO A 80 -11.23 2.96 15.05
N ARG A 81 -12.28 2.93 15.89
CA ARG A 81 -12.64 1.77 16.73
C ARG A 81 -13.63 0.82 16.07
N THR A 82 -14.07 1.12 14.85
CA THR A 82 -14.98 0.26 14.08
C THR A 82 -14.36 -1.12 13.88
N THR A 83 -15.16 -2.15 14.15
CA THR A 83 -14.72 -3.53 13.93
C THR A 83 -14.90 -3.92 12.47
N ARG A 84 -14.27 -5.02 12.07
CA ARG A 84 -14.45 -5.53 10.70
C ARG A 84 -15.88 -6.03 10.49
N GLU A 85 -16.52 -6.51 11.55
CA GLU A 85 -17.91 -6.95 11.59
C GLU A 85 -18.89 -5.80 11.34
N ASP A 86 -18.64 -4.65 11.97
CA ASP A 86 -19.44 -3.44 11.74
C ASP A 86 -19.36 -3.04 10.28
N LEU A 87 -18.16 -3.03 9.71
CA LEU A 87 -17.94 -2.72 8.29
C LEU A 87 -18.62 -3.73 7.35
N VAL A 88 -18.63 -5.03 7.69
CA VAL A 88 -19.39 -6.02 6.92
C VAL A 88 -20.88 -5.70 6.96
N SER A 89 -21.39 -5.32 8.13
CA SER A 89 -22.82 -5.00 8.33
C SER A 89 -23.23 -3.76 7.56
N ASP A 90 -22.43 -2.70 7.60
CA ASP A 90 -22.63 -1.45 6.84
C ASP A 90 -22.64 -1.70 5.33
N LEU A 91 -21.70 -2.51 4.84
CA LEU A 91 -21.61 -2.85 3.41
C LEU A 91 -22.78 -3.73 2.97
N LYS A 92 -23.21 -4.66 3.83
CA LYS A 92 -24.39 -5.50 3.57
C LYS A 92 -25.65 -4.65 3.47
N ALA A 93 -25.80 -3.62 4.33
CA ALA A 93 -26.89 -2.66 4.25
C ALA A 93 -26.85 -1.83 2.94
N ALA A 94 -25.65 -1.53 2.43
CA ALA A 94 -25.44 -0.89 1.13
C ALA A 94 -25.55 -1.85 -0.08
N GLY A 95 -25.95 -3.11 0.14
CA GLY A 95 -26.14 -4.11 -0.93
C GLY A 95 -24.86 -4.80 -1.40
N THR A 96 -23.71 -4.57 -0.75
CA THR A 96 -22.43 -5.22 -1.10
C THR A 96 -22.15 -6.37 -0.13
N ILE A 97 -22.17 -7.61 -0.65
CA ILE A 97 -21.90 -8.81 0.17
C ILE A 97 -20.38 -9.06 0.19
N VAL A 98 -19.74 -8.78 1.32
CA VAL A 98 -18.29 -8.90 1.52
C VAL A 98 -17.99 -9.76 2.75
N THR A 99 -16.89 -10.53 2.70
CA THR A 99 -16.44 -11.30 3.87
C THR A 99 -15.50 -10.48 4.76
N LYS A 100 -15.44 -10.81 6.06
CA LYS A 100 -14.51 -10.19 7.02
C LYS A 100 -13.05 -10.22 6.55
N LYS A 101 -12.64 -11.31 5.88
CA LYS A 101 -11.29 -11.47 5.33
C LYS A 101 -11.00 -10.50 4.19
N THR A 102 -11.97 -10.28 3.30
CA THR A 102 -11.85 -9.32 2.21
C THR A 102 -11.65 -7.91 2.75
N ILE A 103 -12.46 -7.48 3.73
CA ILE A 103 -12.27 -6.17 4.38
C ILE A 103 -10.89 -6.07 5.03
N GLY A 104 -10.46 -7.11 5.74
CA GLY A 104 -9.13 -7.16 6.34
C GLY A 104 -7.99 -7.03 5.33
N ASN A 105 -8.12 -7.60 4.13
CA ASN A 105 -7.14 -7.46 3.06
C ASN A 105 -7.14 -6.04 2.48
N THR A 106 -8.34 -5.48 2.22
CA THR A 106 -8.49 -4.09 1.74
C THR A 106 -7.86 -3.09 2.70
N LEU A 107 -8.11 -3.22 4.01
CA LEU A 107 -7.52 -2.34 5.01
C LEU A 107 -5.99 -2.40 5.02
N ARG A 108 -5.40 -3.59 4.86
CA ARG A 108 -3.94 -3.76 4.80
C ARG A 108 -3.34 -3.20 3.51
N GLN A 109 -4.02 -3.37 2.38
CA GLN A 109 -3.59 -2.81 1.10
C GLN A 109 -3.51 -1.28 1.15
N GLU A 110 -4.40 -0.68 1.94
CA GLU A 110 -4.47 0.78 2.19
C GLU A 110 -3.56 1.21 3.37
N GLY A 111 -2.72 0.31 3.89
CA GLY A 111 -1.73 0.62 4.93
C GLY A 111 -2.27 0.70 6.36
N LEU A 112 -3.55 0.35 6.59
CA LEU A 112 -4.13 0.37 7.93
C LEU A 112 -3.79 -0.89 8.71
N LYS A 113 -3.26 -0.67 9.92
CA LYS A 113 -2.96 -1.71 10.90
C LYS A 113 -3.83 -1.55 12.14
N SER A 114 -4.16 -2.66 12.78
CA SER A 114 -4.81 -2.62 14.09
C SER A 114 -3.83 -2.05 15.12
N CYS A 115 -4.27 -1.06 15.88
CA CYS A 115 -3.51 -0.46 16.97
C CYS A 115 -4.35 -0.46 18.24
N SER A 116 -3.70 -0.67 19.38
CA SER A 116 -4.30 -0.48 20.69
C SER A 116 -3.99 0.93 21.19
N THR A 117 -4.99 1.60 21.79
CA THR A 117 -4.78 2.92 22.38
C THR A 117 -3.96 2.79 23.66
N HIS A 118 -2.96 3.64 23.85
CA HIS A 118 -2.23 3.73 25.11
C HIS A 118 -3.14 4.20 26.25
N LYS A 119 -2.91 3.71 27.47
CA LYS A 119 -3.60 4.19 28.67
C LYS A 119 -3.08 5.58 29.00
N VAL A 120 -3.94 6.59 28.92
CA VAL A 120 -3.59 7.98 29.22
C VAL A 120 -4.48 8.52 30.34
N PRO A 121 -3.96 9.35 31.26
CA PRO A 121 -4.79 10.01 32.26
C PRO A 121 -5.86 10.89 31.59
N PRO A 122 -7.12 10.83 32.04
CA PRO A 122 -8.16 11.68 31.47
C PRO A 122 -7.91 13.15 31.82
N LEU A 123 -7.89 14.02 30.80
CA LEU A 123 -7.67 15.45 30.97
C LEU A 123 -8.95 16.24 30.72
N LYS A 124 -9.25 17.19 31.61
CA LYS A 124 -10.29 18.20 31.39
C LYS A 124 -9.76 19.28 30.44
N LYS A 125 -10.66 20.00 29.76
CA LYS A 125 -10.30 21.10 28.85
C LYS A 125 -9.47 22.20 29.55
N SER A 126 -9.69 22.44 30.85
CA SER A 126 -8.88 23.37 31.65
C SER A 126 -7.44 22.90 31.81
N HIS A 127 -7.23 21.61 32.11
CA HIS A 127 -5.88 21.03 32.25
C HIS A 127 -5.10 21.13 30.94
N VAL A 128 -5.75 20.87 29.80
CA VAL A 128 -5.12 20.99 28.48
C VAL A 128 -4.65 22.42 28.23
N ARG A 129 -5.49 23.42 28.52
CA ARG A 129 -5.12 24.84 28.38
C ARG A 129 -3.96 25.24 29.28
N ALA A 130 -3.99 24.86 30.56
CA ALA A 130 -2.92 25.18 31.49
C ALA A 130 -1.60 24.53 31.10
N ARG A 131 -1.62 23.24 30.71
CA ARG A 131 -0.43 22.52 30.24
C ARG A 131 0.13 23.11 28.94
N LEU A 132 -0.74 23.49 28.00
CA LEU A 132 -0.32 24.14 26.76
C LEU A 132 0.32 25.51 27.03
N LYS A 133 -0.30 26.32 27.89
CA LYS A 133 0.25 27.62 28.29
C LYS A 133 1.64 27.48 28.91
N PHE A 134 1.78 26.56 29.88
CA PHE A 134 3.06 26.26 30.52
C PHE A 134 4.11 25.82 29.49
N ALA A 135 3.78 24.89 28.61
CA ALA A 135 4.70 24.40 27.58
C ALA A 135 5.12 25.51 26.60
N SER A 136 4.21 26.41 26.22
CA SER A 136 4.53 27.54 25.34
C SER A 136 5.43 28.58 26.02
N GLU A 137 5.19 28.88 27.30
CA GLU A 137 6.01 29.83 28.08
C GLU A 137 7.45 29.32 28.28
N HIS A 138 7.61 28.02 28.46
CA HIS A 138 8.90 27.38 28.76
C HIS A 138 9.55 26.71 27.53
N LEU A 139 9.04 26.95 26.32
CA LEU A 139 9.53 26.30 25.09
C LEU A 139 10.97 26.72 24.73
N ASN A 140 11.31 27.99 25.01
CA ASN A 140 12.59 28.61 24.69
C ASN A 140 13.44 28.88 25.93
N ASP A 141 13.17 28.19 27.04
CA ASP A 141 13.96 28.35 28.25
C ASP A 141 15.41 27.92 28.00
N SER A 142 16.35 28.74 28.48
CA SER A 142 17.78 28.43 28.40
C SER A 142 18.12 27.23 29.29
N GLU A 143 19.16 26.49 28.92
CA GLU A 143 19.66 25.34 29.70
C GLU A 143 20.06 25.76 31.13
N GLU A 144 20.57 26.99 31.31
CA GLU A 144 20.88 27.55 32.63
C GLU A 144 19.65 27.68 33.54
N ASN A 145 18.46 27.88 32.99
CA ASN A 145 17.23 27.92 33.77
C ASN A 145 16.83 26.53 34.24
N SER A 146 17.06 25.50 33.41
CA SER A 146 16.75 24.11 33.76
C SER A 146 17.64 23.59 34.90
N VAL A 147 18.93 23.96 34.93
CA VAL A 147 19.88 23.56 35.99
C VAL A 147 19.48 24.11 37.37
N LYS A 148 18.78 25.25 37.41
CA LYS A 148 18.31 25.87 38.65
C LYS A 148 17.06 25.19 39.23
N VAL A 149 16.37 24.34 38.46
CA VAL A 149 15.12 23.69 38.90
C VAL A 149 15.40 22.34 39.54
N LEU A 150 15.04 22.21 40.81
CA LEU A 150 14.98 20.93 41.51
C LEU A 150 13.60 20.29 41.33
N TRP A 151 13.55 19.08 40.77
CA TRP A 151 12.32 18.32 40.58
C TRP A 151 12.14 17.25 41.67
N SER A 152 10.95 17.15 42.24
CA SER A 152 10.57 16.11 43.21
C SER A 152 9.17 15.58 42.90
N ASP A 153 8.96 14.27 43.05
CA ASP A 153 7.65 13.62 42.97
C ASP A 153 7.58 12.47 43.98
N GLU A 154 6.39 12.15 44.45
CA GLU A 154 6.16 11.06 45.41
C GLU A 154 5.58 9.84 44.70
N THR A 155 6.22 8.69 44.84
CA THR A 155 5.71 7.42 44.28
C THR A 155 5.47 6.40 45.38
N LYS A 156 4.32 5.73 45.33
CA LYS A 156 4.00 4.67 46.28
C LYS A 156 4.71 3.39 45.91
N ILE A 157 5.71 3.00 46.69
CA ILE A 157 6.38 1.70 46.58
C ILE A 157 5.54 0.67 47.34
N LYS A 158 5.05 -0.36 46.65
CA LYS A 158 4.40 -1.50 47.28
C LYS A 158 5.43 -2.61 47.46
N LEU A 159 5.74 -2.91 48.72
CA LEU A 159 6.48 -4.12 49.08
C LEU A 159 5.43 -5.23 49.17
N PHE A 160 5.42 -6.11 48.16
CA PHE A 160 4.44 -7.19 47.92
C PHE A 160 3.10 -6.76 47.32
#